data_AF-A0A0R2WV96-F1
#
_entry.id   AF-A0A0R2WV96-F1
#
_cell.length_a   1.000
_cell.length_b   1.000
_cell.length_c   1.000
_cell.angle_alpha   90.00
_cell.angle_beta   90.00
_cell.angle_gamma   90.00
#
_symmetry.space_group_name_H-M   'P 1'
#
loop_
_entity.id
_entity.type
_entity.pdbx_description
1 polymer ?
#
loop_
_entity_poly.entity_id
_entity_poly.type
_entity_poly.pdbx_seq_one_letter_code
_entity_poly.pdbx_strand_id
1 'polypeptide(L)'
;MSLGFFSPDSITWRVHSDPSMFVGGIRALLQQALHPEAMAGVAAHSNFREDAWGRLERTGDYVATLTFASKEKAEKLAARVRGVHEKLKLDDQRLLLWVHMAMVDSFLDTALRSGLVLSERERDQYLEEMVIFARLVGIDEEKVPRSVAQLDKYFIDIKDELYASDDAKRAALFIALPPLPPLLRFGTPIAPLWGGITSIAAASLPKWAKSLYAWPTLPGQD
;
A
#
# COMPACT_ATOMS: atom_id res chain seq x y z
N MET A 1 22.21 15.44 13.98
CA MET A 1 21.33 14.47 13.31
C MET A 1 21.07 15.00 11.91
N SER A 2 21.39 14.25 10.86
CA SER A 2 21.03 14.69 9.50
C SER A 2 19.51 14.62 9.35
N LEU A 3 18.92 15.69 8.84
CA LEU A 3 17.48 15.78 8.57
C LEU A 3 17.07 14.67 7.59
N GLY A 4 15.93 14.02 7.84
CA GLY A 4 15.30 13.07 6.89
C GLY A 4 14.73 13.78 5.65
N PHE A 5 14.06 13.02 4.77
CA PHE A 5 13.32 13.63 3.66
C PHE A 5 12.10 14.42 4.14
N PHE A 6 11.48 13.96 5.22
CA PHE A 6 10.27 14.55 5.78
C PHE A 6 10.58 15.11 7.17
N SER A 7 10.11 16.33 7.43
CA SER A 7 10.20 16.96 8.76
C SER A 7 9.21 16.30 9.72
N PRO A 8 9.48 16.25 11.04
CA PRO A 8 8.49 15.85 12.04
C PRO A 8 7.15 16.58 11.96
N ASP A 9 7.14 17.82 11.46
CA ASP A 9 5.93 18.63 11.29
C ASP A 9 5.23 18.44 9.93
N SER A 10 5.76 17.58 9.04
CA SER A 10 5.17 17.30 7.73
C SER A 10 3.86 16.51 7.82
N ILE A 11 3.02 16.61 6.79
CA ILE A 11 1.78 15.81 6.74
C ILE A 11 2.11 14.33 6.61
N THR A 12 3.15 14.00 5.86
CA THR A 12 3.68 12.63 5.75
C THR A 12 3.99 12.04 7.11
N TRP A 13 4.67 12.76 8.01
CA TRP A 13 4.94 12.26 9.37
C TRP A 13 3.66 12.04 10.17
N ARG A 14 2.69 12.95 10.07
CA ARG A 14 1.39 12.81 10.75
C ARG A 14 0.63 11.58 10.27
N VAL A 15 0.56 11.35 8.96
CA VAL A 15 -0.13 10.18 8.36
C VAL A 15 0.62 8.89 8.66
N HIS A 16 1.93 8.86 8.43
CA HIS A 16 2.73 7.62 8.54
C HIS A 16 3.02 7.20 9.98
N SER A 17 2.82 8.08 10.97
CA SER A 17 2.90 7.74 12.39
C SER A 17 1.56 7.31 12.98
N ASP A 18 0.46 7.40 12.23
CA ASP A 18 -0.86 7.00 12.70
C ASP A 18 -0.93 5.46 12.81
N PRO A 19 -1.44 4.90 13.92
CA PRO A 19 -1.56 3.45 14.08
C PRO A 19 -2.39 2.75 13.00
N SER A 20 -3.30 3.48 12.32
CA SER A 20 -4.08 2.96 11.20
C SER A 20 -3.24 2.58 9.99
N MET A 21 -1.98 3.02 9.91
CA MET A 21 -1.01 2.62 8.88
C MET A 21 -0.92 1.11 8.71
N PHE A 22 -1.15 0.34 9.77
CA PHE A 22 -1.17 -1.11 9.66
C PHE A 22 -2.34 -1.62 8.78
N VAL A 23 -3.54 -1.05 8.99
CA VAL A 23 -4.73 -1.31 8.16
C VAL A 23 -4.49 -0.76 6.75
N GLY A 24 -3.90 0.43 6.63
CA GLY A 24 -3.54 1.05 5.35
C GLY A 24 -2.58 0.19 4.54
N GLY A 25 -1.58 -0.43 5.18
CA GLY A 25 -0.65 -1.37 4.54
C GLY A 25 -1.38 -2.59 3.96
N ILE A 26 -2.29 -3.20 4.71
CA ILE A 26 -3.08 -4.33 4.22
C ILE A 26 -4.01 -3.90 3.07
N ARG A 27 -4.68 -2.75 3.20
CA ARG A 27 -5.52 -2.17 2.14
C ARG A 27 -4.72 -1.93 0.86
N ALA A 28 -3.49 -1.40 0.98
CA ALA A 28 -2.59 -1.15 -0.14
C ALA A 28 -2.19 -2.46 -0.82
N LEU A 29 -1.87 -3.52 -0.07
CA LEU A 29 -1.56 -4.83 -0.63
C LEU A 29 -2.73 -5.41 -1.44
N LEU A 30 -3.95 -5.30 -0.91
CA LEU A 30 -5.16 -5.74 -1.59
C LEU A 30 -5.39 -4.92 -2.87
N GLN A 31 -5.25 -3.59 -2.82
CA GLN A 31 -5.34 -2.78 -4.04
C GLN A 31 -4.26 -3.17 -5.04
N GLN A 32 -2.98 -3.20 -4.64
CA GLN A 32 -1.84 -3.49 -5.52
C GLN A 32 -2.03 -4.79 -6.31
N ALA A 33 -2.57 -5.83 -5.66
CA ALA A 33 -2.80 -7.14 -6.27
C ALA A 33 -3.84 -7.12 -7.41
N LEU A 34 -4.66 -6.08 -7.53
CA LEU A 34 -5.67 -5.97 -8.59
C LEU A 34 -5.10 -5.61 -9.96
N HIS A 35 -3.84 -5.16 -10.06
CA HIS A 35 -3.20 -5.02 -11.36
C HIS A 35 -2.55 -6.34 -11.77
N PRO A 36 -3.00 -6.98 -12.85
CA PRO A 36 -2.59 -8.35 -13.20
C PRO A 36 -1.11 -8.48 -13.52
N GLU A 37 -0.54 -7.54 -14.27
CA GLU A 37 0.89 -7.55 -14.60
C GLU A 37 1.78 -7.34 -13.36
N ALA A 38 1.43 -6.40 -12.50
CA ALA A 38 2.12 -6.20 -11.22
C ALA A 38 2.04 -7.47 -10.35
N MET A 39 0.86 -8.10 -10.29
CA MET A 39 0.67 -9.33 -9.53
C MET A 39 1.43 -10.52 -10.15
N ALA A 40 1.51 -10.60 -11.48
CA ALA A 40 2.30 -11.61 -12.17
C ALA A 40 3.80 -11.45 -11.89
N GLY A 41 4.32 -10.21 -11.87
CA GLY A 41 5.70 -9.92 -11.48
C GLY A 41 6.00 -10.36 -10.04
N VAL A 42 5.07 -10.12 -9.11
CA VAL A 42 5.18 -10.63 -7.73
C VAL A 42 5.15 -12.17 -7.70
N ALA A 43 4.23 -12.80 -8.44
CA ALA A 43 4.09 -14.24 -8.48
C ALA A 43 5.31 -14.96 -9.08
N ALA A 44 5.99 -14.34 -10.05
CA ALA A 44 7.18 -14.89 -10.70
C ALA A 44 8.44 -14.84 -9.82
N HIS A 45 8.52 -13.89 -8.89
CA HIS A 45 9.76 -13.60 -8.15
C HIS A 45 9.64 -13.71 -6.63
N SER A 46 8.46 -14.09 -6.12
CA SER A 46 8.22 -14.26 -4.70
C SER A 46 7.49 -15.57 -4.44
N ASN A 47 7.94 -16.32 -3.42
CA ASN A 47 7.08 -17.30 -2.74
C ASN A 47 6.03 -16.56 -1.91
N PHE A 48 5.27 -15.62 -2.48
CA PHE A 48 4.27 -14.84 -1.73
C PHE A 48 3.20 -15.75 -1.10
N ARG A 49 3.00 -16.92 -1.71
CA ARG A 49 2.13 -18.00 -1.22
C ARG A 49 2.62 -18.63 0.09
N GLU A 50 3.86 -18.35 0.49
CA GLU A 50 4.52 -18.86 1.70
C GLU A 50 5.08 -17.73 2.59
N ASP A 51 5.30 -16.52 2.04
CA ASP A 51 5.93 -15.38 2.72
C ASP A 51 5.19 -14.03 2.49
N ALA A 52 3.86 -13.99 2.62
CA ALA A 52 3.18 -12.68 2.57
C ALA A 52 3.53 -11.80 3.78
N TRP A 53 3.84 -12.40 4.95
CA TRP A 53 4.23 -11.66 6.14
C TRP A 53 5.57 -10.94 5.96
N GLY A 54 6.60 -11.65 5.50
CA GLY A 54 7.89 -11.01 5.21
C GLY A 54 7.78 -10.00 4.08
N ARG A 55 6.85 -10.16 3.13
CA ARG A 55 6.58 -9.11 2.13
C ARG A 55 6.01 -7.86 2.79
N LEU A 56 5.00 -7.99 3.65
CA LEU A 56 4.41 -6.86 4.37
C LEU A 56 5.45 -6.15 5.24
N GLU A 57 6.28 -6.92 5.97
CA GLU A 57 7.37 -6.42 6.78
C GLU A 57 8.40 -5.63 5.94
N ARG A 58 8.88 -6.19 4.82
CA ARG A 58 9.83 -5.50 3.92
C ARG A 58 9.27 -4.20 3.35
N THR A 59 7.98 -4.17 3.01
CA THR A 59 7.31 -2.94 2.57
C THR A 59 7.18 -1.93 3.71
N GLY A 60 6.81 -2.39 4.91
CA GLY A 60 6.75 -1.55 6.11
C GLY A 60 8.10 -0.94 6.46
N ASP A 61 9.17 -1.73 6.46
CA ASP A 61 10.55 -1.28 6.69
C ASP A 61 11.00 -0.25 5.65
N TYR A 62 10.65 -0.48 4.38
CA TYR A 62 10.90 0.48 3.31
C TYR A 62 10.18 1.80 3.59
N VAL A 63 8.88 1.73 3.90
CA VAL A 63 8.07 2.92 4.16
C VAL A 63 8.61 3.69 5.36
N ALA A 64 8.87 3.00 6.46
CA ALA A 64 9.40 3.58 7.69
C ALA A 64 10.79 4.20 7.47
N THR A 65 11.69 3.52 6.75
CA THR A 65 13.04 4.04 6.49
C THR A 65 12.99 5.30 5.63
N LEU A 66 12.19 5.33 4.57
CA LEU A 66 12.06 6.51 3.72
C LEU A 66 11.42 7.70 4.46
N THR A 67 10.51 7.41 5.39
CA THR A 67 9.79 8.44 6.14
C THR A 67 10.62 9.03 7.29
N PHE A 68 11.21 8.16 8.11
CA PHE A 68 11.72 8.54 9.44
C PHE A 68 13.25 8.51 9.54
N ALA A 69 13.96 7.85 8.63
CA ALA A 69 15.42 7.77 8.68
C ALA A 69 16.10 9.00 8.06
N SER A 70 17.42 9.06 8.19
CA SER A 70 18.24 10.07 7.49
C SER A 70 18.14 9.91 5.97
N LYS A 71 18.30 11.00 5.23
CA LYS A 71 18.33 10.98 3.75
C LYS A 71 19.29 9.92 3.20
N GLU A 72 20.50 9.83 3.76
CA GLU A 72 21.49 8.84 3.36
C GLU A 72 20.98 7.39 3.46
N LYS A 73 20.30 7.04 4.57
CA LYS A 73 19.73 5.70 4.75
C LYS A 73 18.58 5.45 3.77
N ALA A 74 17.71 6.44 3.59
CA ALA A 74 16.59 6.36 2.66
C ALA A 74 17.07 6.22 1.20
N GLU A 75 18.05 7.02 0.77
CA GLU A 75 18.66 6.97 -0.57
C GLU A 75 19.36 5.63 -0.82
N LYS A 76 20.12 5.13 0.16
CA LYS A 76 20.81 3.83 0.06
C LYS A 76 19.80 2.69 -0.07
N LEU A 77 18.74 2.69 0.73
CA LEU A 77 17.71 1.66 0.65
C LEU A 77 16.95 1.76 -0.67
N ALA A 78 16.58 2.97 -1.10
CA ALA A 78 15.90 3.23 -2.35
C ALA A 78 16.74 2.76 -3.55
N ALA A 79 18.04 3.05 -3.58
CA ALA A 79 18.95 2.57 -4.62
C ALA A 79 19.02 1.03 -4.65
N ARG A 80 19.04 0.37 -3.49
CA ARG A 80 18.99 -1.09 -3.41
C ARG A 80 17.68 -1.65 -4.00
N VAL A 81 16.54 -1.05 -3.65
CA VAL A 81 15.23 -1.48 -4.17
C VAL A 81 15.16 -1.29 -5.68
N ARG A 82 15.61 -0.15 -6.22
CA ARG A 82 15.69 0.08 -7.67
C ARG A 82 16.55 -0.98 -8.37
N GLY A 83 17.72 -1.30 -7.83
CA GLY A 83 18.57 -2.36 -8.39
C GLY A 83 17.92 -3.75 -8.37
N VAL A 84 17.08 -4.05 -7.37
CA VAL A 84 16.28 -5.28 -7.34
C VAL A 84 15.19 -5.24 -8.42
N HIS A 85 14.46 -4.13 -8.55
CA HIS A 85 13.43 -3.97 -9.58
C HIS A 85 14.02 -4.12 -10.99
N GLU A 86 15.14 -3.45 -11.29
CA GLU A 86 15.83 -3.54 -12.58
C GLU A 86 16.29 -4.98 -12.89
N LYS A 87 16.89 -5.66 -11.90
CA LYS A 87 17.36 -7.03 -12.05
C LYS A 87 16.22 -8.01 -12.33
N LEU A 88 15.07 -7.78 -11.72
CA LEU A 88 13.88 -8.63 -11.86
C LEU A 88 12.94 -8.16 -12.98
N LYS A 89 13.28 -7.10 -13.72
CA LYS A 89 12.42 -6.49 -14.75
C LYS A 89 11.05 -6.07 -14.22
N LEU A 90 11.05 -5.49 -13.02
CA LEU A 90 9.90 -4.93 -12.30
C LEU A 90 9.95 -3.40 -12.22
N ASP A 91 10.69 -2.77 -13.14
CA ASP A 91 10.96 -1.34 -13.22
C ASP A 91 10.07 -0.59 -14.24
N ASP A 92 9.01 -1.25 -14.72
CA ASP A 92 7.98 -0.61 -15.54
C ASP A 92 7.34 0.58 -14.81
N GLN A 93 7.44 1.76 -15.40
CA GLN A 93 7.01 3.02 -14.81
C GLN A 93 5.51 3.04 -14.47
N ARG A 94 4.69 2.37 -15.29
CA ARG A 94 3.24 2.31 -15.14
C ARG A 94 2.87 1.45 -13.93
N LEU A 95 3.52 0.30 -13.79
CA LEU A 95 3.32 -0.61 -12.67
C LEU A 95 3.88 -0.06 -11.36
N LEU A 96 5.04 0.62 -11.40
CA LEU A 96 5.59 1.31 -10.23
C LEU A 96 4.64 2.42 -9.74
N LEU A 97 4.10 3.22 -10.67
CA LEU A 97 3.13 4.26 -10.35
C LEU A 97 1.85 3.67 -9.74
N TRP A 98 1.35 2.55 -10.26
CA TRP A 98 0.23 1.82 -9.66
C TRP A 98 0.48 1.42 -8.21
N VAL A 99 1.61 0.77 -7.95
CA VAL A 99 1.96 0.33 -6.60
C VAL A 99 2.08 1.52 -5.65
N HIS A 100 2.67 2.62 -6.12
CA HIS A 100 2.79 3.86 -5.37
C HIS A 100 1.43 4.50 -5.08
N MET A 101 0.54 4.64 -6.05
CA MET A 101 -0.76 5.29 -5.87
C MET A 101 -1.74 4.50 -5.02
N ALA A 102 -1.74 3.16 -5.13
CA ALA A 102 -2.48 2.30 -4.22
C ALA A 102 -2.01 2.45 -2.75
N MET A 103 -0.71 2.65 -2.54
CA MET A 103 -0.14 2.88 -1.21
C MET A 103 -0.60 4.24 -0.65
N VAL A 104 -0.42 5.31 -1.42
CA VAL A 104 -0.76 6.68 -1.00
C VAL A 104 -2.25 6.83 -0.71
N ASP A 105 -3.11 6.31 -1.59
CA ASP A 105 -4.57 6.25 -1.38
C ASP A 105 -4.92 5.54 -0.08
N SER A 106 -4.30 4.37 0.14
CA SER A 106 -4.58 3.56 1.33
C SER A 106 -4.18 4.25 2.62
N PHE A 107 -2.99 4.85 2.67
CA PHE A 107 -2.52 5.52 3.89
C PHE A 107 -3.34 6.76 4.21
N LEU A 108 -3.65 7.58 3.21
CA LEU A 108 -4.49 8.75 3.39
C LEU A 108 -5.91 8.37 3.84
N ASP A 109 -6.57 7.45 3.13
CA ASP A 109 -7.94 7.04 3.43
C ASP A 109 -8.04 6.43 4.85
N THR A 110 -7.11 5.54 5.23
CA THR A 110 -7.18 4.93 6.56
C THR A 110 -6.90 5.92 7.69
N ALA A 111 -5.99 6.87 7.49
CA ALA A 111 -5.74 7.91 8.50
C ALA A 111 -6.95 8.83 8.66
N LEU A 112 -7.60 9.24 7.57
CA LEU A 112 -8.82 10.05 7.66
C LEU A 112 -9.95 9.29 8.37
N ARG A 113 -10.13 7.99 8.07
CA ARG A 113 -11.15 7.15 8.72
C ARG A 113 -10.83 6.82 10.18
N SER A 114 -9.57 6.82 10.58
CA SER A 114 -9.16 6.63 11.98
C SER A 114 -9.38 7.88 12.84
N GLY A 115 -9.71 9.02 12.21
CA GLY A 115 -10.02 10.28 12.89
C GLY A 115 -8.93 11.35 12.73
N LEU A 116 -7.89 11.12 11.93
CA LEU A 116 -6.92 12.16 11.60
C LEU A 116 -7.63 13.27 10.81
N VAL A 117 -7.65 14.47 11.39
CA VAL A 117 -8.27 15.64 10.74
C VAL A 117 -7.23 16.34 9.86
N LEU A 118 -7.47 16.31 8.55
CA LEU A 118 -6.71 17.05 7.54
C LEU A 118 -7.68 17.87 6.69
N SER A 119 -7.37 19.16 6.53
CA SER A 119 -8.00 20.05 5.54
C SER A 119 -7.71 19.56 4.12
N GLU A 120 -8.52 19.99 3.14
CA GLU A 120 -8.31 19.63 1.73
C GLU A 120 -6.90 20.00 1.24
N ARG A 121 -6.42 21.18 1.65
CA ARG A 121 -5.05 21.62 1.34
C ARG A 121 -3.97 20.72 1.95
N GLU A 122 -4.16 20.24 3.18
CA GLU A 122 -3.20 19.33 3.80
C GLU A 122 -3.20 17.94 3.13
N ARG A 123 -4.35 17.50 2.60
CA ARG A 123 -4.42 16.26 1.81
C ARG A 123 -3.67 16.41 0.49
N ASP A 124 -3.82 17.53 -0.20
CA ASP A 124 -3.03 17.81 -1.41
C ASP A 124 -1.54 17.95 -1.07
N GLN A 125 -1.20 18.56 0.07
CA GLN A 125 0.18 18.62 0.53
C GLN A 125 0.76 17.23 0.82
N TYR A 126 -0.02 16.30 1.39
CA TYR A 126 0.42 14.91 1.55
C TYR A 126 0.76 14.27 0.20
N LEU A 127 -0.10 14.44 -0.82
CA LEU A 127 0.14 13.92 -2.16
C LEU A 127 1.39 14.54 -2.81
N GLU A 128 1.59 15.85 -2.66
CA GLU A 128 2.79 16.55 -3.13
C GLU A 128 4.06 16.01 -2.42
N GLU A 129 4.00 15.78 -1.11
CA GLU A 129 5.11 15.18 -0.36
C GLU A 129 5.42 13.74 -0.82
N MET A 130 4.40 12.97 -1.24
CA MET A 130 4.56 11.60 -1.74
C MET A 130 5.31 11.51 -3.08
N VAL A 131 5.44 12.60 -3.82
CA VAL A 131 6.30 12.67 -5.01
C VAL A 131 7.77 12.34 -4.67
N ILE A 132 8.23 12.73 -3.48
CA ILE A 132 9.59 12.38 -3.01
C ILE A 132 9.74 10.85 -2.94
N PHE A 133 8.72 10.16 -2.43
CA PHE A 133 8.68 8.70 -2.38
C PHE A 133 8.74 8.08 -3.77
N ALA A 134 7.93 8.59 -4.69
CA ALA A 134 7.86 8.11 -6.07
C ALA A 134 9.22 8.24 -6.76
N ARG A 135 9.86 9.42 -6.66
CA ARG A 135 11.19 9.68 -7.21
C ARG A 135 12.25 8.75 -6.62
N LEU A 136 12.19 8.47 -5.31
CA LEU A 136 13.13 7.57 -4.65
C LEU A 136 13.00 6.13 -5.18
N VAL A 137 11.81 5.64 -5.50
CA VAL A 137 11.67 4.30 -6.12
C VAL A 137 11.90 4.31 -7.65
N GLY A 138 12.20 5.47 -8.23
CA GLY A 138 12.59 5.62 -9.64
C GLY A 138 11.43 5.94 -10.58
N ILE A 139 10.30 6.42 -10.06
CA ILE A 139 9.18 6.89 -10.87
C ILE A 139 9.48 8.29 -11.39
N ASP A 140 9.16 8.53 -12.65
CA ASP A 140 9.13 9.85 -13.28
C ASP A 140 8.13 10.78 -12.56
N GLU A 141 8.65 11.82 -11.90
CA GLU A 141 7.87 12.73 -11.04
C GLU A 141 6.83 13.57 -11.78
N GLU A 142 6.94 13.71 -13.10
CA GLU A 142 5.96 14.41 -13.92
C GLU A 142 4.65 13.63 -14.04
N LYS A 143 4.71 12.30 -13.87
CA LYS A 143 3.56 11.40 -13.99
C LYS A 143 2.83 11.16 -12.67
N VAL A 144 3.39 11.64 -11.55
CA VAL A 144 2.87 11.35 -10.22
C VAL A 144 1.75 12.34 -9.88
N PRO A 145 0.54 11.87 -9.54
CA PRO A 145 -0.51 12.71 -8.95
C PRO A 145 -0.05 13.45 -7.70
N ARG A 146 -0.38 14.75 -7.64
CA ARG A 146 0.03 15.73 -6.62
C ARG A 146 -1.14 16.31 -5.83
N SER A 147 -2.35 15.87 -6.12
CA SER A 147 -3.56 16.28 -5.41
C SER A 147 -4.57 15.13 -5.35
N VAL A 148 -5.53 15.24 -4.44
CA VAL A 148 -6.64 14.27 -4.33
C VAL A 148 -7.41 14.18 -5.65
N ALA A 149 -7.67 15.32 -6.31
CA ALA A 149 -8.35 15.33 -7.60
C ALA A 149 -7.57 14.59 -8.70
N GLN A 150 -6.24 14.69 -8.71
CA GLN A 150 -5.40 13.96 -9.66
C GLN A 150 -5.33 12.47 -9.33
N LEU A 151 -5.32 12.10 -8.03
CA LEU A 151 -5.38 10.71 -7.57
C LEU A 151 -6.72 10.06 -7.99
N ASP A 152 -7.84 10.76 -7.78
CA ASP A 152 -9.16 10.30 -8.19
C ASP A 152 -9.23 10.06 -9.70
N LYS A 153 -8.71 11.02 -10.48
CA LYS A 153 -8.61 10.89 -11.94
C LYS A 153 -7.74 9.68 -12.32
N TYR A 154 -6.61 9.49 -11.68
CA TYR A 154 -5.72 8.36 -11.93
C TYR A 154 -6.45 7.01 -11.74
N PHE A 155 -7.23 6.86 -10.66
CA PHE A 155 -8.01 5.65 -10.45
C PHE A 155 -9.12 5.45 -11.48
N ILE A 156 -9.74 6.53 -11.95
CA ILE A 156 -10.72 6.45 -13.05
C ILE A 156 -10.07 5.96 -14.34
N ASP A 157 -8.87 6.44 -14.64
CA ASP A 157 -8.18 6.13 -15.89
C ASP A 157 -7.62 4.70 -15.91
N ILE A 158 -7.12 4.18 -14.79
CA ILE A 158 -6.53 2.82 -14.72
C ILE A 158 -7.55 1.70 -14.48
N LYS A 159 -8.78 2.03 -14.04
CA LYS A 159 -9.77 1.03 -13.56
C LYS A 159 -10.02 -0.13 -14.52
N ASP A 160 -10.00 0.11 -15.83
CA ASP A 160 -10.41 -0.87 -16.85
C ASP A 160 -9.35 -1.95 -17.08
N GLU A 161 -8.16 -1.77 -16.51
CA GLU A 161 -7.07 -2.73 -16.54
C GLU A 161 -7.03 -3.62 -15.29
N LEU A 162 -7.80 -3.26 -14.27
CA LEU A 162 -7.78 -3.91 -12.98
C LEU A 162 -8.72 -5.10 -12.95
N TYR A 163 -8.23 -6.24 -12.49
CA TYR A 163 -9.07 -7.40 -12.23
C TYR A 163 -8.49 -8.28 -11.12
N ALA A 164 -9.36 -8.91 -10.34
CA ALA A 164 -8.97 -9.88 -9.34
C ALA A 164 -8.55 -11.20 -10.01
N SER A 165 -7.28 -11.31 -10.40
CA SER A 165 -6.68 -12.54 -10.90
C SER A 165 -6.73 -13.65 -9.84
N ASP A 166 -6.51 -14.90 -10.26
CA ASP A 166 -6.44 -16.01 -9.31
C ASP A 166 -5.30 -15.83 -8.29
N ASP A 167 -4.19 -15.22 -8.70
CA ASP A 167 -3.09 -14.88 -7.78
C ASP A 167 -3.48 -13.74 -6.83
N ALA A 168 -4.23 -12.75 -7.29
CA ALA A 168 -4.76 -11.69 -6.42
C ALA A 168 -5.72 -12.25 -5.37
N LYS A 169 -6.62 -13.16 -5.77
CA LYS A 169 -7.56 -13.83 -4.86
C LYS A 169 -6.83 -14.72 -3.86
N ARG A 170 -5.82 -15.47 -4.29
CA ARG A 170 -4.98 -16.28 -3.40
C ARG A 170 -4.19 -15.41 -2.42
N ALA A 171 -3.62 -14.30 -2.88
CA ALA A 171 -2.93 -13.35 -2.01
C ALA A 171 -3.88 -12.76 -0.97
N ALA A 172 -5.08 -12.30 -1.38
CA ALA A 172 -6.09 -11.79 -0.46
C ALA A 172 -6.52 -12.84 0.58
N LEU A 173 -6.73 -14.09 0.16
CA LEU A 173 -7.07 -15.19 1.05
C LEU A 173 -5.93 -15.49 2.04
N PHE A 174 -4.68 -15.51 1.56
CA PHE A 174 -3.51 -15.75 2.40
C PHE A 174 -3.29 -14.62 3.41
N ILE A 175 -3.54 -13.37 3.02
CA ILE A 175 -3.51 -12.22 3.93
C ILE A 175 -4.61 -12.37 4.99
N ALA A 176 -5.84 -12.72 4.61
CA ALA A 176 -6.95 -12.86 5.56
C ALA A 176 -6.81 -14.07 6.49
N LEU A 177 -6.27 -15.18 5.97
CA LEU A 177 -6.15 -16.46 6.64
C LEU A 177 -4.71 -17.00 6.55
N PRO A 178 -3.74 -16.35 7.21
CA PRO A 178 -2.35 -16.77 7.13
C PRO A 178 -2.18 -18.17 7.77
N PRO A 179 -1.20 -18.96 7.31
CA PRO A 179 -0.86 -20.22 7.93
C PRO A 179 -0.33 -19.95 9.35
N LEU A 180 -1.05 -20.44 10.35
CA LEU A 180 -0.66 -20.36 11.76
C LEU A 180 -0.49 -21.77 12.33
N PRO A 181 0.53 -22.02 13.18
CA PRO A 181 0.64 -23.27 13.92
C PRO A 181 -0.67 -23.55 14.69
N PRO A 182 -1.17 -24.80 14.75
CA PRO A 182 -2.45 -25.11 15.37
C PRO A 182 -2.60 -24.57 16.80
N LEU A 183 -1.53 -24.64 17.60
CA LEU A 183 -1.51 -24.11 18.95
C LEU A 183 -1.74 -22.60 18.99
N LEU A 184 -1.16 -21.85 18.06
CA LEU A 184 -1.36 -20.40 17.98
C LEU A 184 -2.77 -20.06 17.46
N ARG A 185 -3.25 -20.82 16.45
CA ARG A 185 -4.56 -20.61 15.82
C ARG A 185 -5.74 -20.87 16.75
N PHE A 186 -5.67 -21.95 17.53
CA PHE A 186 -6.76 -22.42 18.37
C PHE A 186 -6.54 -22.20 19.86
N GLY A 187 -5.29 -21.94 20.29
CA GLY A 187 -4.94 -21.68 21.68
C GLY A 187 -4.89 -20.20 22.07
N THR A 188 -5.07 -19.26 21.13
CA THR A 188 -5.02 -17.81 21.38
C THR A 188 -6.07 -17.06 20.54
N PRO A 189 -6.47 -15.82 20.90
CA PRO A 189 -7.41 -15.03 20.10
C PRO A 189 -6.77 -14.38 18.86
N ILE A 190 -5.54 -14.74 18.49
CA ILE A 190 -4.82 -14.07 17.40
C ILE A 190 -5.49 -14.24 16.04
N ALA A 191 -6.05 -15.42 15.76
CA ALA A 191 -6.72 -15.70 14.49
C ALA A 191 -7.97 -14.82 14.29
N PRO A 192 -8.94 -14.74 15.22
CA PRO A 192 -10.07 -13.82 15.07
C PRO A 192 -9.66 -12.34 15.12
N LEU A 193 -8.66 -11.96 15.91
CA LEU A 193 -8.13 -10.59 15.92
C LEU A 193 -7.58 -10.20 14.54
N TRP A 194 -6.78 -11.08 13.95
CA TRP A 194 -6.22 -10.91 12.61
C TRP A 194 -7.30 -10.86 11.53
N GLY A 195 -8.28 -11.77 11.61
CA GLY A 195 -9.45 -11.76 10.74
C GLY A 195 -10.23 -10.45 10.82
N GLY A 196 -10.36 -9.86 12.02
CA GLY A 196 -10.97 -8.56 12.21
C GLY A 196 -10.20 -7.43 11.51
N ILE A 197 -8.88 -7.36 11.71
CA ILE A 197 -8.03 -6.33 11.08
C ILE A 197 -8.07 -6.40 9.55
N THR A 198 -7.92 -7.60 9.00
CA THR A 198 -7.94 -7.81 7.55
C THR A 198 -9.33 -7.54 6.95
N SER A 199 -10.40 -7.85 7.68
CA SER A 199 -11.76 -7.49 7.26
C SER A 199 -11.99 -5.98 7.25
N ILE A 200 -11.45 -5.24 8.23
CA ILE A 200 -11.51 -3.77 8.24
C ILE A 200 -10.78 -3.20 7.02
N ALA A 201 -9.58 -3.71 6.71
CA ALA A 201 -8.81 -3.28 5.54
C ALA A 201 -9.52 -3.59 4.21
N ALA A 202 -10.15 -4.77 4.09
CA ALA A 202 -10.93 -5.13 2.92
C ALA A 202 -12.22 -4.29 2.80
N ALA A 203 -12.90 -3.98 3.92
CA ALA A 203 -14.10 -3.17 3.94
C ALA A 203 -13.84 -1.69 3.59
N SER A 204 -12.63 -1.19 3.87
CA SER A 204 -12.19 0.18 3.55
C SER A 204 -11.66 0.35 2.12
N LEU A 205 -11.57 -0.72 1.33
CA LEU A 205 -11.29 -0.63 -0.10
C LEU A 205 -12.32 0.26 -0.81
N PRO A 206 -11.92 0.99 -1.87
CA PRO A 206 -12.85 1.78 -2.66
C PRO A 206 -13.89 0.86 -3.33
N LYS A 207 -15.07 1.40 -3.65
CA LYS A 207 -16.21 0.63 -4.18
C LYS A 207 -15.80 -0.24 -5.38
N TRP A 208 -15.04 0.32 -6.33
CA TRP A 208 -14.55 -0.41 -7.52
C TRP A 208 -13.70 -1.63 -7.14
N ALA A 209 -12.79 -1.51 -6.17
CA ALA A 209 -11.92 -2.61 -5.74
C ALA A 209 -12.72 -3.71 -5.04
N LYS A 210 -13.67 -3.32 -4.18
CA LYS A 210 -14.59 -4.25 -3.52
C LYS A 210 -15.39 -5.06 -4.54
N SER A 211 -15.89 -4.41 -5.60
CA SER A 211 -16.60 -5.09 -6.69
C SER A 211 -15.72 -6.12 -7.41
N LEU A 212 -14.45 -5.79 -7.69
CA LEU A 212 -13.51 -6.73 -8.33
C LEU A 212 -13.23 -7.97 -7.47
N TYR A 213 -13.17 -7.81 -6.15
CA TYR A 213 -13.02 -8.92 -5.20
C TYR A 213 -14.34 -9.66 -4.88
N ALA A 214 -15.47 -9.21 -5.42
CA ALA A 214 -16.80 -9.67 -5.02
C ALA A 214 -17.04 -9.58 -3.50
N TRP A 215 -16.49 -8.53 -2.86
CA TRP A 215 -16.67 -8.28 -1.44
C TRP A 215 -18.14 -7.95 -1.14
N PRO A 216 -18.74 -8.50 -0.07
CA PRO A 216 -20.14 -8.23 0.25
C PRO A 216 -20.39 -6.73 0.46
N THR A 217 -21.37 -6.17 -0.25
CA THR A 217 -21.91 -4.85 0.02
C THR A 217 -23.06 -4.96 1.01
N LEU A 218 -22.98 -4.22 2.11
CA LEU A 218 -24.10 -4.13 3.05
C LEU A 218 -25.17 -3.17 2.48
N PRO A 219 -26.47 -3.48 2.64
CA PRO A 219 -27.53 -2.58 2.22
C PRO A 219 -27.37 -1.17 2.82
N GLY A 220 -27.55 -0.13 1.99
CA GLY A 220 -27.48 1.28 2.43
C GLY A 220 -26.10 1.95 2.35
N GLN A 221 -25.12 1.34 1.69
CA GLN A 221 -23.79 1.94 1.45
C GLN A 221 -23.64 2.66 0.09
N ASP A 222 -24.74 3.04 -0.55
CA ASP A 222 -24.73 3.78 -1.82
C ASP A 222 -24.56 5.30 -1.62
#